data_AF-A0A433NJ99-F1
#
_entry.id   AF-A0A433NJ99-F1
#
_cell.length_a   1.000
_cell.length_b   1.000
_cell.length_c   1.000
_cell.angle_alpha   90.00
_cell.angle_beta   90.00
_cell.angle_gamma   90.00
#
_symmetry.space_group_name_H-M   'P 1'
#
loop_
_entity.id
_entity.type
_entity.pdbx_description
1 polymer ?
#
loop_
_entity_poly.entity_id
_entity_poly.type
_entity_poly.pdbx_seq_one_letter_code
_entity_poly.pdbx_strand_id
1 'polypeptide(L)' 'METLFALVLVICTTTGECHEAVLGVYDTNQDCVTDMYEQRVNGECWPVEGIIRADGQQPATK' A
#
# COMPACT_ATOMS: atom_id res chain seq x y z
N MET A 1 13.50 -9.85 -9.97
CA MET A 1 12.25 -9.09 -9.79
C MET A 1 12.29 -8.57 -8.37
N GLU A 2 12.31 -7.26 -8.19
CA GLU A 2 12.21 -6.68 -6.85
C GLU A 2 10.74 -6.67 -6.45
N THR A 3 10.44 -7.20 -5.25
CA THR A 3 9.09 -7.24 -4.70
C THR A 3 8.84 -5.92 -3.99
N LEU A 4 7.83 -5.17 -4.44
CA LEU A 4 7.37 -3.96 -3.76
C LEU A 4 6.42 -4.32 -2.61
N PHE A 5 6.28 -3.41 -1.65
CA PHE A 5 5.40 -3.55 -0.50
C PHE A 5 4.42 -2.39 -0.45
N ALA A 6 3.13 -2.65 -0.26
CA ALA A 6 2.11 -1.63 -0.12
C ALA A 6 1.63 -1.54 1.34
N LEU A 7 1.54 -0.33 1.87
CA LEU A 7 0.86 -0.08 3.15
C LEU A 7 -0.64 0.04 2.89
N VAL A 8 -1.40 -0.95 3.34
CA VAL A 8 -2.85 -1.04 3.13
C VAL A 8 -3.58 -0.75 4.44
N LEU A 9 -4.56 0.15 4.39
CA LEU A 9 -5.45 0.46 5.50
C LEU A 9 -6.88 0.00 5.17
N VAL A 10 -7.51 -0.71 6.10
CA VAL A 10 -8.93 -1.07 6.00
C VAL A 10 -9.78 -0.03 6.72
N ILE A 11 -10.70 0.58 5.99
CA ILE A 11 -11.61 1.61 6.50
C ILE A 11 -13.03 1.04 6.44
N CYS A 12 -13.63 0.84 7.61
CA CYS A 12 -15.01 0.37 7.72
C CYS A 12 -15.95 1.52 8.05
N THR A 13 -17.03 1.62 7.27
CA THR A 13 -18.11 2.58 7.45
C THR A 13 -19.09 2.09 8.53
N THR A 14 -19.88 3.01 9.08
CA THR A 14 -20.93 2.66 10.07
C THR A 14 -22.07 1.83 9.49
N THR A 15 -22.20 1.78 8.16
CA THR A 15 -23.15 0.92 7.44
C THR A 15 -22.64 -0.51 7.26
N GLY A 16 -21.39 -0.79 7.66
CA GLY A 16 -20.78 -2.13 7.62
C GLY A 16 -19.98 -2.42 6.35
N GLU A 17 -19.84 -1.47 5.43
CA GLU A 17 -18.98 -1.61 4.26
C GLU A 17 -17.54 -1.29 4.63
N CYS A 18 -16.60 -2.17 4.28
CA CYS A 18 -15.18 -1.95 4.47
C CYS A 18 -14.48 -1.77 3.12
N HIS A 19 -13.55 -0.84 3.06
CA HIS A 19 -12.75 -0.54 1.87
C HIS A 19 -11.27 -0.58 2.21
N GLU A 20 -10.47 -1.01 1.26
CA GLU A 20 -9.01 -0.98 1.36
C GLU A 20 -8.48 0.28 0.68
N ALA A 21 -7.53 0.95 1.33
CA ALA A 21 -6.81 2.10 0.80
C ALA A 21 -5.31 1.84 0.83
N VAL A 22 -4.64 2.05 -0.30
CA VAL A 22 -3.17 2.04 -0.37
C VAL A 22 -2.65 3.41 0.02
N LEU A 23 -1.91 3.48 1.11
CA LEU A 23 -1.32 4.72 1.63
C LEU A 23 0.06 5.00 1.03
N GLY A 24 0.79 3.96 0.65
CA GLY A 24 2.13 4.08 0.06
C GLY A 24 2.64 2.76 -0.49
N VAL A 25 3.64 2.83 -1.38
CA VAL A 25 4.36 1.68 -1.95
C VAL A 25 5.85 1.88 -1.73
N TYR A 26 6.54 0.84 -1.28
CA TYR A 26 7.93 0.88 -0.81
C TYR A 26 8.73 -0.25 -1.45
N ASP A 27 10.04 -0.02 -1.59
CA ASP A 27 10.97 -1.02 -2.13
C ASP A 27 11.27 -2.14 -1.11
N THR A 28 11.14 -1.86 0.18
CA THR A 28 11.37 -2.85 1.25
C THR A 28 10.20 -2.91 2.22
N ASN A 29 9.98 -4.10 2.79
CA ASN A 29 8.98 -4.29 3.84
C ASN A 29 9.31 -3.44 5.09
N GLN A 30 10.59 -3.24 5.38
CA GLN A 30 11.02 -2.49 6.56
C GLN A 30 10.61 -1.03 6.45
N ASP A 31 10.81 -0.41 5.29
CA ASP A 31 10.45 1.00 5.06
C ASP A 31 8.92 1.19 5.17
N CYS A 32 8.14 0.24 4.63
CA CYS A 32 6.69 0.22 4.78
C CYS A 32 6.24 0.19 6.25
N VAL A 33 6.84 -0.71 7.04
CA VAL A 33 6.51 -0.88 8.46
C VAL A 33 6.93 0.35 9.27
N THR A 34 8.10 0.93 8.97
CA THR A 34 8.55 2.17 9.62
C THR A 34 7.57 3.31 9.37
N ASP A 35 7.16 3.53 8.11
CA ASP A 35 6.23 4.61 7.77
C ASP A 35 4.83 4.37 8.37
N MET A 36 4.37 3.11 8.43
CA MET A 36 3.14 2.74 9.16
C MET A 36 3.16 3.20 10.63
N TYR A 37 4.27 2.97 11.33
CA TYR A 37 4.44 3.42 12.71
C TYR A 37 4.55 4.95 12.82
N GLU A 38 5.28 5.60 11.91
CA GLU A 38 5.47 7.06 11.90
C GLU A 38 4.16 7.80 11.62
N GLN A 39 3.36 7.33 10.65
CA GLN A 39 2.03 7.83 10.33
C GLN A 39 0.98 7.45 11.39
N ARG A 40 1.32 6.54 12.31
CA ARG A 40 0.44 6.03 13.38
C ARG A 40 -0.87 5.44 12.83
N VAL A 41 -0.77 4.72 11.71
CA VAL A 41 -1.90 4.07 11.06
C VAL A 41 -1.94 2.59 11.45
N ASN A 42 -3.15 2.07 11.68
CA ASN A 42 -3.38 0.65 11.92
C ASN A 42 -3.59 -0.07 10.58
N GLY A 43 -2.52 -0.13 9.78
CA GLY A 43 -2.51 -0.80 8.48
C GLY A 43 -1.63 -2.05 8.49
N GLU A 44 -1.46 -2.65 7.32
CA GLU A 44 -0.59 -3.81 7.11
C GLU A 44 0.24 -3.63 5.84
N CYS A 45 1.47 -4.14 5.88
CA CYS A 45 2.39 -4.12 4.76
C CYS A 45 2.31 -5.43 3.97
N TRP A 46 1.84 -5.34 2.73
CA TRP A 46 1.61 -6.50 1.88
C TRP A 46 2.56 -6.52 0.69
N PRO A 47 3.16 -7.68 0.34
CA PRO A 47 3.91 -7.79 -0.91
C PRO A 47 2.97 -7.59 -2.10
N VAL A 48 3.37 -6.74 -3.04
CA VAL A 48 2.61 -6.51 -4.27
C VAL A 48 2.88 -7.67 -5.22
N GLU A 49 1.91 -8.58 -5.36
CA GLU A 49 1.98 -9.68 -6.31
C GLU A 49 1.82 -9.15 -7.75
N GLY A 50 2.94 -8.74 -8.33
CA GLY A 50 3.01 -8.24 -9.69
C GLY A 50 2.54 -6.78 -9.82
N ILE A 51 3.39 -5.94 -10.40
CA ILE A 51 2.91 -4.69 -11.00
C ILE A 51 2.02 -5.11 -12.16
N ILE A 52 0.69 -5.20 -11.95
CA ILE A 52 -0.24 -5.19 -13.07
C ILE A 52 -0.05 -3.81 -13.69
N ARG A 53 0.79 -3.72 -14.72
CA ARG A 53 0.78 -2.60 -15.64
C ARG A 53 -0.62 -2.67 -16.25
N ALA A 54 -1.58 -1.95 -15.67
CA ALA A 54 -2.83 -1.64 -16.33
C ALA A 54 -2.45 -0.87 -17.59
N ASP A 55 -2.23 -1.60 -18.67
CA ASP A 55 -2.18 -1.15 -20.06
C ASP A 55 -1.55 0.24 -20.30
N GLY A 56 -0.35 0.47 -19.76
CA GLY A 56 0.44 1.67 -20.07
C GLY A 56 0.42 2.82 -19.05
N GLN A 57 -0.18 2.66 -17.88
CA GLN A 57 -0.06 3.70 -16.85
C GLN A 57 1.33 3.65 -16.18
N GLN A 58 2.20 4.59 -16.55
CA GLN A 58 3.47 4.83 -15.85
C GLN A 58 3.21 5.75 -14.64
N PRO A 59 3.86 5.50 -13.48
CA PRO A 59 3.83 6.45 -12.38
C PRO A 59 4.33 7.81 -12.85
N ALA A 60 3.66 8.89 -12.44
CA ALA A 60 4.13 10.23 -12.74
C ALA A 60 5.51 10.44 -12.07
N THR A 61 6.56 10.54 -12.88
CA THR A 61 7.90 10.91 -12.41
C THR A 61 7.91 12.39 -12.08
N LYS A 62 8.47 12.74 -10.92
CA LYS A 62 8.77 14.12 -10.52
C LYS A 62 9.96 14.67 -11.29
#